data_AF-A0A7C3J6X1-F1
#
_entry.id   AF-A0A7C3J6X1-F1
#
_cell.length_a   1.000
_cell.length_b   1.000
_cell.length_c   1.000
_cell.angle_alpha   90.00
_cell.angle_beta   90.00
_cell.angle_gamma   90.00
#
_symmetry.space_group_name_H-M   'P 1'
#
loop_
_entity.id
_entity.type
_entity.pdbx_description
1 polymer ?
#
loop_
_entity_poly.entity_id
_entity_poly.type
_entity_poly.pdbx_seq_one_letter_code
_entity_poly.pdbx_strand_id
1 'polypeptide(L)'
;MFKTLTAAKIFLKQGLFKEALDILEQLEKDNDDLNIKFYKIIALEGLGFFKRAKELCYFLLEKNFETEEIKKILERIKDKDDEIKIEKNLDYTEDEIAKVYEMIGDYENAIFWYNKKIEKLKENIR
;
A
#
# COMPACT_ATOMS: atom_id res chain seq x y z
N MET A 1 -13.17 -10.39 -18.26
CA MET A 1 -13.84 -9.25 -17.61
C MET A 1 -13.14 -7.99 -18.10
N PHE A 2 -13.86 -7.02 -18.70
CA PHE A 2 -13.24 -5.80 -19.20
C PHE A 2 -12.67 -4.99 -18.02
N LYS A 3 -11.34 -4.84 -17.99
CA LYS A 3 -10.62 -4.05 -17.00
C LYS A 3 -10.81 -2.59 -17.36
N THR A 4 -11.86 -1.97 -16.83
CA THR A 4 -12.20 -0.57 -17.10
C THR A 4 -12.12 0.25 -15.84
N LEU A 5 -11.95 1.56 -15.99
CA LEU A 5 -12.01 2.48 -14.87
C LEU A 5 -13.37 2.39 -14.15
N THR A 6 -14.45 2.12 -14.88
CA THR A 6 -15.78 1.90 -14.32
C THR A 6 -15.82 0.69 -13.38
N ALA A 7 -15.18 -0.43 -13.75
CA ALA A 7 -15.10 -1.61 -12.89
C ALA A 7 -14.35 -1.30 -11.60
N ALA A 8 -13.21 -0.61 -11.68
CA ALA A 8 -12.45 -0.21 -10.49
C ALA A 8 -13.29 0.67 -9.55
N LYS A 9 -14.03 1.65 -10.08
CA LYS A 9 -14.93 2.50 -9.26
C LYS A 9 -16.03 1.69 -8.56
N ILE A 10 -16.57 0.65 -9.20
CA ILE A 10 -17.57 -0.23 -8.58
C ILE A 10 -16.95 -1.00 -7.42
N PHE A 11 -15.75 -1.57 -7.61
CA PHE A 11 -15.05 -2.31 -6.55
C PHE A 11 -14.69 -1.41 -5.36
N LEU A 12 -14.23 -0.17 -5.61
CA LEU A 12 -14.02 0.81 -4.54
C LEU A 12 -15.27 1.06 -3.70
N LYS A 13 -16.44 1.23 -4.35
CA LYS A 13 -17.72 1.43 -3.64
C LYS A 13 -18.16 0.21 -2.84
N GLN A 14 -17.73 -0.99 -3.24
CA GLN A 14 -18.01 -2.24 -2.54
C GLN A 14 -16.99 -2.55 -1.43
N GLY A 15 -15.96 -1.72 -1.26
CA GLY A 15 -14.86 -1.97 -0.32
C GLY A 15 -13.86 -3.04 -0.79
N LEU A 16 -13.92 -3.46 -2.05
CA LEU A 16 -13.02 -4.42 -2.67
C LEU A 16 -11.76 -3.72 -3.17
N PHE A 17 -10.94 -3.25 -2.23
CA PHE A 17 -9.83 -2.34 -2.53
C PHE A 17 -8.67 -3.01 -3.26
N LYS A 18 -8.39 -4.29 -3.02
CA LYS A 18 -7.31 -5.04 -3.68
C LYS A 18 -7.62 -5.21 -5.17
N GLU A 19 -8.83 -5.67 -5.48
CA GLU A 19 -9.32 -5.87 -6.84
C GLU A 19 -9.39 -4.55 -7.61
N ALA A 20 -9.82 -3.47 -6.94
CA ALA A 20 -9.78 -2.13 -7.51
C ALA A 20 -8.34 -1.71 -7.85
N LEU A 21 -7.38 -1.91 -6.92
CA LEU A 21 -5.99 -1.54 -7.12
C LEU A 21 -5.36 -2.31 -8.29
N ASP A 22 -5.59 -3.62 -8.38
CA ASP A 22 -5.05 -4.47 -9.46
C ASP A 22 -5.50 -4.00 -10.84
N ILE A 23 -6.77 -3.58 -10.98
CA ILE A 23 -7.29 -3.01 -12.23
C ILE A 23 -6.65 -1.67 -12.52
N LEU A 24 -6.53 -0.79 -11.52
CA LEU A 24 -5.97 0.55 -11.69
C LEU A 24 -4.48 0.51 -12.07
N GLU A 25 -3.71 -0.41 -11.49
CA GLU A 25 -2.30 -0.61 -11.86
C GLU A 25 -2.12 -1.12 -13.28
N GLN A 26 -3.07 -1.90 -13.79
CA GLN A 26 -3.06 -2.34 -15.17
C GLN A 26 -3.44 -1.21 -16.13
N LEU A 27 -4.48 -0.44 -15.79
CA LEU A 27 -4.90 0.72 -16.59
C LEU A 27 -3.81 1.78 -16.69
N GLU A 28 -3.05 2.00 -15.62
CA GLU A 28 -1.97 3.01 -15.60
C GLU A 28 -0.81 2.68 -16.54
N LYS A 29 -0.55 1.39 -16.82
CA LYS A 29 0.50 0.99 -17.77
C LYS A 29 0.20 1.46 -19.20
N ASP A 30 -1.07 1.55 -19.53
CA ASP A 30 -1.54 1.90 -20.87
C ASP A 30 -1.91 3.40 -20.98
N ASN A 31 -2.08 4.10 -19.84
CA ASN A 31 -2.53 5.49 -19.80
C ASN A 31 -2.12 6.22 -18.51
N ASP A 32 -1.43 7.36 -18.64
CA ASP A 32 -1.01 8.22 -17.53
C ASP A 32 -2.12 9.20 -17.07
N ASP A 33 -3.33 8.70 -16.82
CA ASP A 33 -4.48 9.53 -16.42
C ASP A 33 -4.44 9.83 -14.90
N LEU A 34 -4.54 11.11 -14.54
CA LEU A 34 -4.57 11.55 -13.14
C LEU A 34 -5.78 11.01 -12.37
N ASN A 35 -6.89 10.72 -13.05
CA ASN A 35 -8.05 10.07 -12.41
C ASN A 35 -7.71 8.65 -11.94
N ILE A 36 -6.89 7.90 -12.70
CA ILE A 36 -6.45 6.56 -12.29
C ILE A 36 -5.67 6.67 -10.97
N LYS A 37 -4.72 7.62 -10.89
CA LYS A 37 -3.96 7.90 -9.67
C LYS A 37 -4.86 8.31 -8.51
N PHE A 38 -5.86 9.15 -8.75
CA PHE A 38 -6.84 9.52 -7.72
C PHE A 38 -7.57 8.30 -7.16
N TYR A 39 -8.07 7.40 -8.00
CA TYR A 39 -8.74 6.19 -7.53
C TYR A 39 -7.77 5.20 -6.87
N LYS A 40 -6.48 5.19 -7.27
CA LYS A 40 -5.45 4.40 -6.57
C LYS A 40 -5.25 4.89 -5.15
N ILE A 41 -5.27 6.20 -4.90
CA ILE A 41 -5.16 6.75 -3.54
C ILE A 41 -6.27 6.15 -2.65
N ILE A 42 -7.52 6.14 -3.12
CA ILE A 42 -8.65 5.58 -2.36
C ILE A 42 -8.44 4.08 -2.08
N ALA A 43 -7.98 3.32 -3.08
CA ALA A 43 -7.69 1.90 -2.91
C ALA A 43 -6.56 1.68 -1.87
N LEU A 44 -5.48 2.44 -1.98
CA LEU A 44 -4.32 2.36 -1.08
C LEU A 44 -4.68 2.75 0.36
N GLU A 45 -5.48 3.81 0.53
CA GLU A 45 -6.04 4.21 1.82
C GLU A 45 -6.86 3.06 2.43
N GLY A 46 -7.79 2.47 1.66
CA GLY A 46 -8.62 1.36 2.11
C GLY A 46 -7.81 0.09 2.45
N LEU A 47 -6.64 -0.09 1.84
CA LEU A 47 -5.73 -1.20 2.13
C LEU A 47 -4.77 -0.95 3.29
N GLY A 48 -4.62 0.29 3.74
CA GLY A 48 -3.66 0.67 4.79
C GLY A 48 -2.26 1.02 4.28
N PHE A 49 -2.09 1.21 2.97
CA PHE A 49 -0.83 1.63 2.34
C PHE A 49 -0.71 3.17 2.33
N PHE A 50 -0.67 3.75 3.52
CA PHE A 50 -0.75 5.20 3.74
C PHE A 50 0.44 5.99 3.20
N LYS A 51 1.66 5.44 3.21
CA LYS A 51 2.85 6.08 2.62
C LYS A 51 2.68 6.28 1.12
N ARG A 52 2.34 5.22 0.39
CA ARG A 52 2.11 5.27 -1.06
C ARG A 52 0.89 6.15 -1.40
N ALA A 53 -0.14 6.14 -0.56
CA ALA A 53 -1.28 7.04 -0.71
C ALA A 53 -0.87 8.52 -0.52
N LYS A 54 -0.06 8.85 0.50
CA LYS A 54 0.47 10.20 0.74
C LYS A 54 1.30 10.70 -0.44
N GLU A 55 2.22 9.88 -0.94
CA GLU A 55 3.05 10.21 -2.12
C GLU A 55 2.19 10.57 -3.34
N LEU A 56 1.17 9.77 -3.64
CA LEU A 56 0.26 10.06 -4.74
C LEU A 56 -0.62 11.30 -4.50
N CYS A 57 -1.05 11.55 -3.26
CA CYS A 57 -1.75 12.80 -2.93
C CYS A 57 -0.89 14.03 -3.23
N TYR A 58 0.37 14.05 -2.78
CA TYR A 58 1.27 15.17 -3.05
C TYR A 58 1.54 15.32 -4.55
N PHE A 59 1.78 14.22 -5.27
CA PHE A 59 1.92 14.23 -6.72
C PHE A 59 0.71 14.88 -7.42
N LEU A 60 -0.52 14.53 -7.02
CA LEU A 60 -1.71 15.12 -7.63
C LEU A 60 -1.86 16.61 -7.31
N LEU A 61 -1.54 17.03 -6.10
CA LEU A 61 -1.52 18.46 -5.73
C LEU A 61 -0.49 19.24 -6.56
N GLU A 62 0.71 18.70 -6.77
CA GLU A 62 1.73 19.31 -7.63
C GLU A 62 1.28 19.45 -9.10
N LYS A 63 0.40 18.55 -9.56
CA LYS A 63 -0.21 18.61 -10.90
C LYS A 63 -1.44 19.53 -10.97
N ASN A 64 -1.74 20.28 -9.91
CA ASN A 64 -2.96 21.10 -9.77
C ASN A 64 -4.24 20.28 -9.95
N PHE A 65 -4.21 18.97 -9.64
CA PHE A 65 -5.40 18.14 -9.59
C PHE A 65 -6.06 18.36 -8.22
N GLU A 66 -6.73 19.50 -8.10
CA GLU A 66 -7.32 19.94 -6.85
C GLU A 66 -8.72 19.37 -6.69
N THR A 67 -8.83 18.31 -5.89
CA THR A 67 -10.12 17.86 -5.38
C THR A 67 -10.11 18.01 -3.87
N GLU A 68 -11.20 18.53 -3.30
CA GLU A 68 -11.36 18.61 -1.84
C GLU A 68 -11.24 17.23 -1.17
N GLU A 69 -11.48 16.15 -1.92
CA GLU A 69 -11.29 14.80 -1.42
C GLU A 69 -9.82 14.45 -1.16
N ILE A 70 -8.87 14.94 -1.96
CA ILE A 70 -7.43 14.69 -1.72
C ILE A 70 -6.99 15.30 -0.39
N LYS A 71 -7.46 16.52 -0.08
CA LYS A 71 -7.15 17.18 1.20
C LYS A 71 -7.72 16.38 2.37
N LYS A 72 -8.97 15.91 2.26
CA LYS A 72 -9.60 15.06 3.28
C LYS A 72 -8.88 13.73 3.47
N ILE A 73 -8.46 13.08 2.38
CA ILE A 73 -7.68 11.84 2.45
C ILE A 73 -6.37 12.11 3.21
N LEU A 74 -5.62 13.15 2.82
CA LEU A 74 -4.38 13.53 3.51
C LEU A 74 -4.61 13.77 5.00
N GLU A 75 -5.66 14.47 5.40
CA GLU A 75 -6.00 14.66 6.81
C GLU A 75 -6.29 13.35 7.55
N ARG A 76 -6.94 12.39 6.91
CA ARG A 76 -7.24 11.06 7.49
C ARG A 76 -6.00 10.19 7.65
N ILE A 77 -4.98 10.35 6.80
CA ILE A 77 -3.79 9.49 6.74
C ILE A 77 -2.50 10.16 7.23
N LYS A 78 -2.55 11.44 7.62
CA LYS A 78 -1.35 12.24 7.97
C LYS A 78 -0.48 11.57 9.05
N ASP A 79 -1.10 11.12 10.14
CA ASP A 79 -0.43 10.51 11.30
C ASP A 79 -0.46 8.98 11.27
N LYS A 80 -0.79 8.39 10.10
CA LYS A 80 -0.83 6.95 9.93
C LYS A 80 0.43 6.46 9.24
N ASP A 81 1.00 5.41 9.82
CA ASP A 81 2.05 4.61 9.22
C ASP A 81 1.45 3.38 8.57
N ASP A 82 2.12 2.87 7.52
CA ASP A 82 1.64 1.70 6.78
C ASP A 82 1.30 0.57 7.75
N GLU A 83 0.06 0.06 7.66
CA GLU A 83 -0.24 -1.20 8.28
C GLU A 83 0.59 -2.25 7.53
N ILE A 84 1.63 -2.78 8.17
CA ILE A 84 2.25 -4.02 7.70
C ILE A 84 1.18 -5.09 7.82
N LYS A 85 0.34 -5.22 6.79
CA LYS A 85 -0.45 -6.41 6.54
C LYS A 85 0.54 -7.48 6.12
N ILE A 86 1.18 -8.06 7.13
CA ILE A 86 1.72 -9.41 7.04
C ILE A 86 0.50 -10.23 6.67
N GLU A 87 0.32 -10.55 5.39
CA GLU A 87 -0.61 -11.59 4.98
C GLU A 87 -0.23 -12.80 5.82
N LYS A 88 -1.07 -13.12 6.80
CA LYS A 88 -0.84 -14.11 7.86
C LYS A 88 -0.79 -15.56 7.32
N ASN A 89 -0.60 -15.73 6.02
CA ASN A 89 -0.71 -16.96 5.24
C ASN A 89 0.49 -17.20 4.31
N LEU A 90 1.61 -16.55 4.56
CA LEU A 90 2.86 -16.98 3.96
C LEU A 90 3.67 -17.66 5.06
N ASP A 91 3.98 -18.93 4.84
CA ASP A 91 4.79 -19.81 5.69
C ASP A 91 6.27 -19.35 5.74
N TYR A 92 6.52 -18.06 5.51
CA TYR A 92 7.84 -17.46 5.54
C TYR A 92 8.25 -17.21 6.98
N THR A 93 9.41 -17.75 7.32
CA THR A 93 10.11 -17.46 8.56
C THR A 93 10.45 -15.97 8.65
N GLU A 94 10.59 -15.47 9.87
CA GLU A 94 10.99 -14.08 10.11
C GLU A 94 12.32 -13.71 9.42
N ASP A 95 13.19 -14.70 9.16
CA ASP A 95 14.43 -14.57 8.38
C ASP A 95 14.19 -14.30 6.90
N GLU A 96 13.26 -15.03 6.28
CA GLU A 96 12.94 -14.88 4.87
C GLU A 96 12.32 -13.51 4.60
N ILE A 97 11.49 -13.03 5.53
CA ILE A 97 10.93 -11.68 5.46
C ILE A 97 12.04 -10.62 5.58
N ALA A 98 12.96 -10.76 6.55
CA ALA A 98 14.07 -9.85 6.72
C ALA A 98 14.97 -9.75 5.47
N LYS A 99 15.27 -10.89 4.84
CA LYS A 99 16.07 -10.94 3.60
C LYS A 99 15.40 -10.24 2.43
N VAL A 100 14.07 -10.33 2.31
CA VAL A 100 13.33 -9.60 1.26
C VAL A 100 13.49 -8.09 1.46
N TYR A 101 13.36 -7.60 2.70
CA TYR A 101 13.56 -6.19 3.02
C TYR A 101 15.01 -5.73 2.76
N GLU A 102 15.99 -6.57 3.08
CA GLU A 102 17.40 -6.31 2.78
C GLU A 102 17.65 -6.22 1.26
N MET A 103 17.06 -7.12 0.46
CA MET A 103 17.18 -7.12 -1.00
C MET A 103 16.60 -5.86 -1.66
N ILE A 104 15.57 -5.25 -1.06
CA ILE A 104 14.97 -4.00 -1.56
C ILE A 104 15.58 -2.74 -0.93
N GLY A 105 16.62 -2.88 -0.09
CA GLY A 105 17.33 -1.78 0.55
C GLY A 105 16.61 -1.13 1.73
N ASP A 106 15.55 -1.75 2.24
CA ASP A 106 14.80 -1.30 3.40
C ASP A 106 15.36 -1.94 4.67
N TYR A 107 16.52 -1.43 5.09
CA TYR A 107 17.27 -1.99 6.21
C TYR A 107 16.58 -1.82 7.56
N GLU A 108 15.75 -0.78 7.75
CA GLU A 108 15.00 -0.58 9.01
C GLU A 108 14.03 -1.74 9.25
N ASN A 109 13.26 -2.12 8.23
CA ASN A 109 12.36 -3.26 8.33
C ASN A 109 13.12 -4.59 8.39
N ALA A 110 14.24 -4.74 7.67
CA ALA A 110 15.08 -5.93 7.78
C ALA A 110 15.54 -6.15 9.24
N ILE A 111 16.02 -5.09 9.91
CA ILE A 111 16.45 -5.13 11.31
C ILE A 111 15.29 -5.51 12.23
N PHE A 112 14.10 -4.94 12.03
CA PHE A 112 12.91 -5.29 12.81
C PHE A 112 12.62 -6.80 12.76
N TRP A 113 12.63 -7.39 11.58
CA TRP A 113 12.34 -8.81 11.39
C TRP A 113 13.43 -9.74 11.92
N TYR A 114 14.71 -9.36 11.76
CA TYR A 114 15.82 -10.09 12.40
C TYR A 114 15.70 -10.08 13.93
N ASN A 115 15.34 -8.95 14.53
CA ASN A 115 15.15 -8.86 15.99
C ASN A 115 14.02 -9.76 16.48
N LYS A 116 12.90 -9.79 15.77
CA LYS A 116 11.77 -10.67 16.09
C LYS A 116 12.17 -12.16 16.08
N LYS A 117 12.99 -12.57 15.09
CA LYS A 117 13.55 -13.93 15.05
C LYS A 117 14.43 -14.21 16.27
N ILE A 118 15.30 -13.27 16.63
CA ILE A 118 16.21 -13.41 17.78
C ILE A 118 15.42 -13.54 19.08
N GLU A 119 14.36 -12.76 19.28
CA GLU A 119 13.50 -12.86 20.46
C GLU A 119 12.87 -14.24 20.60
N LYS A 120 12.29 -14.76 19.51
CA LYS A 120 11.71 -16.12 19.46
C LYS A 120 12.74 -17.22 19.73
N LEU A 121 13.96 -17.07 19.22
CA LEU A 121 15.06 -18.00 19.52
C LEU A 121 15.47 -17.94 20.99
N LYS A 122 15.48 -16.75 21.61
CA LYS A 122 15.76 -16.60 23.05
C LYS A 122 14.69 -17.23 23.94
N GLU A 123 13.43 -17.17 23.52
CA GLU A 123 12.32 -17.83 24.22
C GLU A 123 12.45 -19.36 24.20
N ASN A 124 12.92 -19.94 23.09
CA ASN A 124 13.13 -21.38 22.96
C ASN A 124 14.37 -21.93 23.69
N ILE A 125 15.19 -21.07 24.29
CA ILE A 125 16.41 -21.44 25.03
C ILE A 125 16.19 -21.36 26.56
N ARG A 126 15.04 -20.85 27.02
CA ARG A 126 14.65 -20.80 28.44
C ARG A 126 13.86 -22.04 28.87
#